data_AF-A0A117DR10-F1
#
_entry.id   AF-A0A117DR10-F1
#
_cell.length_a   1.000
_cell.length_b   1.000
_cell.length_c   1.000
_cell.angle_alpha   90.00
_cell.angle_beta   90.00
_cell.angle_gamma   90.00
#
_symmetry.space_group_name_H-M   'P 1'
#
loop_
_entity.id
_entity.type
_entity.pdbx_description
1 polymer ?
#
loop_
_entity_poly.entity_id
_entity_poly.type
_entity_poly.pdbx_seq_one_letter_code
_entity_poly.pdbx_strand_id
1 'polypeptide(L)'
;MTPDEWRGAMQNEASSVNDREWAMETKLAAGRFGWRSAGVAAAVFADLGVGVVLLSQCLWLHDAPDALWVGVMVLSGMIGALLGLRRVGPLEAGAGALAFLPGAQLAVVVSQGALGNAAPRDPGVADQGATVLAVIAACAAGSVQSWAALRRSRTV
;
A
#
# COMPACT_ATOMS: atom_id res chain seq x y z
N MET A 1 13.38 -26.66 39.32
CA MET A 1 12.12 -26.06 38.90
C MET A 1 11.04 -27.10 39.04
N THR A 2 10.08 -26.89 39.93
CA THR A 2 9.00 -27.85 40.18
C THR A 2 7.88 -27.70 39.15
N PRO A 3 7.05 -28.73 38.92
CA PRO A 3 5.93 -28.65 37.98
C PRO A 3 4.95 -27.51 38.28
N ASP A 4 4.85 -27.13 39.56
CA ASP A 4 3.98 -26.05 40.03
C ASP A 4 4.57 -24.67 39.71
N GLU A 5 5.89 -24.50 39.81
CA GLU A 5 6.60 -23.29 39.36
C GLU A 5 6.46 -23.07 37.85
N TRP A 6 6.50 -24.16 37.06
CA TRP A 6 6.33 -24.09 35.61
C TRP A 6 4.88 -23.70 35.22
N ARG A 7 3.87 -24.23 35.92
CA ARG A 7 2.47 -23.82 35.71
C ARG A 7 2.23 -22.35 36.08
N GLY A 8 2.79 -21.90 37.20
CA GLY A 8 2.71 -20.50 37.62
C GLY A 8 3.38 -19.56 36.62
N ALA A 9 4.55 -19.94 36.10
CA ALA A 9 5.25 -19.16 35.07
C ALA A 9 4.46 -19.08 33.75
N MET A 10 3.91 -20.21 33.27
CA MET A 10 3.09 -20.26 32.06
C MET A 10 1.78 -19.48 32.19
N GLN A 11 1.16 -19.46 33.38
CA GLN A 11 -0.03 -18.65 33.64
C GLN A 11 0.29 -17.15 33.69
N ASN A 12 1.47 -16.77 34.17
CA ASN A 12 1.94 -15.38 34.11
C ASN A 12 2.26 -14.94 32.69
N GLU A 13 2.89 -15.79 31.86
CA GLU A 13 3.12 -15.46 30.45
C GLU A 13 1.80 -15.32 29.69
N ALA A 14 0.87 -16.26 29.85
CA ALA A 14 -0.45 -16.20 29.19
C ALA A 14 -1.34 -15.04 29.66
N SER A 15 -1.18 -14.56 30.90
CA SER A 15 -1.91 -13.39 31.43
C SER A 15 -1.20 -12.06 31.15
N SER A 16 0.12 -12.07 30.89
CA SER A 16 0.90 -10.91 30.45
C SER A 16 0.64 -10.53 28.99
N VAL A 17 0.12 -11.49 28.21
CA VAL A 17 -0.28 -11.27 26.83
C VAL A 17 -1.66 -10.61 26.82
N ASN A 18 -1.65 -9.27 26.90
CA ASN A 18 -2.84 -8.43 26.83
C ASN A 18 -3.42 -8.35 25.40
N ASP A 19 -3.46 -9.48 24.69
CA ASP A 19 -3.80 -9.56 23.28
C ASP A 19 -5.22 -9.05 22.99
N ARG A 20 -6.15 -9.27 23.93
CA ARG A 20 -7.54 -8.93 23.71
C ARG A 20 -7.80 -7.43 23.84
N GLU A 21 -7.16 -6.78 24.82
CA GLU A 21 -7.28 -5.35 25.04
C GLU A 21 -6.49 -4.60 23.97
N TRP A 22 -5.26 -5.03 23.68
CA TRP A 22 -4.45 -4.47 22.58
C TRP A 22 -5.12 -4.65 21.21
N ALA A 23 -5.68 -5.82 20.89
CA ALA A 23 -6.40 -6.01 19.63
C ALA A 23 -7.69 -5.19 19.58
N MET A 24 -8.36 -4.98 20.71
CA MET A 24 -9.57 -4.16 20.78
C MET A 24 -9.25 -2.67 20.65
N GLU A 25 -8.17 -2.19 21.28
CA GLU A 25 -7.64 -0.84 21.11
C GLU A 25 -7.13 -0.61 19.68
N THR A 26 -6.44 -1.59 19.09
CA THR A 26 -6.00 -1.53 17.69
C THR A 26 -7.19 -1.52 16.73
N LYS A 27 -8.23 -2.31 17.01
CA LYS A 27 -9.47 -2.32 16.23
C LYS A 27 -10.27 -1.03 16.40
N LEU A 28 -10.32 -0.47 17.60
CA LEU A 28 -10.96 0.82 17.88
C LEU A 28 -10.17 1.97 17.27
N ALA A 29 -8.84 1.93 17.31
CA ALA A 29 -7.98 2.87 16.61
C ALA A 29 -8.18 2.76 15.10
N ALA A 30 -8.17 1.56 14.51
CA ALA A 30 -8.48 1.35 13.10
C ALA A 30 -9.88 1.86 12.74
N GLY A 31 -10.89 1.62 13.58
CA GLY A 31 -12.26 2.12 13.39
C GLY A 31 -12.39 3.63 13.55
N ARG A 32 -11.57 4.26 14.40
CA ARG A 32 -11.58 5.71 14.69
C ARG A 32 -10.68 6.51 13.73
N PHE A 33 -9.65 5.87 13.14
CA PHE A 33 -8.69 6.44 12.20
C PHE A 33 -8.99 6.18 10.72
N GLY A 34 -10.13 5.58 10.37
CA GLY A 34 -10.59 5.60 8.99
C GLY A 34 -10.59 4.23 8.36
N TRP A 35 -9.55 3.76 7.66
CA TRP A 35 -9.50 2.59 6.75
C TRP A 35 -10.61 2.48 5.68
N ARG A 36 -11.72 3.23 5.78
CA ARG A 36 -12.81 3.27 4.79
C ARG A 36 -12.30 3.63 3.40
N SER A 37 -11.29 4.48 3.32
CA SER A 37 -10.66 4.88 2.05
C SER A 37 -9.44 4.05 1.66
N ALA A 38 -8.98 3.13 2.50
CA ALA A 38 -7.87 2.23 2.17
C ALA A 38 -8.22 1.33 0.98
N GLY A 39 -9.48 0.89 0.85
CA GLY A 39 -9.95 0.12 -0.30
C GLY A 39 -9.91 0.93 -1.61
N VAL A 40 -10.26 2.21 -1.57
CA VAL A 40 -10.20 3.10 -2.74
C VAL A 40 -8.74 3.36 -3.13
N ALA A 41 -7.87 3.60 -2.15
CA ALA A 41 -6.44 3.74 -2.38
C ALA A 41 -5.87 2.45 -3.00
N ALA A 42 -6.22 1.29 -2.45
CA ALA A 42 -5.80 -0.01 -2.96
C ALA A 42 -6.24 -0.23 -4.41
N ALA A 43 -7.49 0.09 -4.77
CA ALA A 43 -7.97 -0.04 -6.14
C ALA A 43 -7.17 0.84 -7.11
N VAL A 44 -6.95 2.12 -6.78
CA VAL A 44 -6.21 3.05 -7.65
C VAL A 44 -4.76 2.61 -7.84
N PHE A 45 -4.09 2.12 -6.79
CA PHE A 45 -2.73 1.61 -6.91
C PHE A 45 -2.64 0.26 -7.61
N ALA A 46 -3.64 -0.61 -7.44
CA ALA A 46 -3.74 -1.85 -8.21
C ALA A 46 -3.92 -1.56 -9.70
N ASP A 47 -4.79 -0.61 -10.06
CA ASP A 47 -4.99 -0.16 -11.45
C ASP A 47 -3.71 0.42 -12.05
N LEU A 48 -2.91 1.15 -11.26
CA LEU A 48 -1.60 1.62 -11.69
C LEU A 48 -0.66 0.45 -12.01
N GLY A 49 -0.64 -0.59 -11.16
CA GLY A 49 0.14 -1.81 -11.39
C GLY A 49 -0.27 -2.53 -12.67
N VAL A 50 -1.58 -2.63 -12.92
CA VAL A 50 -2.12 -3.19 -14.17
C VAL A 50 -1.69 -2.36 -15.38
N GLY A 51 -1.85 -1.04 -15.31
CA GLY A 51 -1.53 -0.12 -16.39
C GLY A 51 -0.05 -0.17 -16.77
N VAL A 52 0.85 -0.27 -15.80
CA VAL A 52 2.30 -0.39 -16.02
C VAL A 52 2.63 -1.67 -16.80
N VAL A 53 2.08 -2.81 -16.41
CA VAL A 53 2.32 -4.09 -17.11
C VAL A 53 1.81 -4.01 -18.55
N LEU A 54 0.59 -3.51 -18.76
CA LEU A 54 0.03 -3.36 -20.11
C LEU A 54 0.82 -2.38 -20.97
N LEU A 55 1.27 -1.25 -20.41
CA LEU A 55 2.07 -0.25 -21.11
C LEU A 55 3.42 -0.84 -21.56
N SER A 56 4.10 -1.55 -20.66
CA SER A 56 5.36 -2.25 -20.96
C SER A 56 5.19 -3.29 -22.07
N GLN A 57 4.05 -3.99 -22.10
CA GLN A 57 3.71 -4.95 -23.14
C GLN A 57 3.42 -4.30 -24.50
N CYS A 58 2.64 -3.21 -24.51
CA CYS A 58 2.26 -2.56 -25.77
C CYS A 58 3.38 -1.74 -26.41
N LEU A 59 4.24 -1.09 -25.61
CA LEU A 59 5.22 -0.12 -26.11
C LEU A 59 6.65 -0.66 -26.19
N TRP A 60 7.05 -1.57 -25.30
CA TRP A 60 8.46 -1.95 -25.14
C TRP A 60 8.77 -3.43 -25.35
N LEU A 61 7.78 -4.27 -25.68
CA LEU A 61 7.99 -5.69 -26.01
C LEU A 61 8.94 -6.39 -25.02
N HIS A 62 8.77 -6.14 -23.72
CA HIS A 62 9.47 -6.75 -22.58
C HIS A 62 10.78 -6.08 -22.11
N ASP A 63 11.35 -5.10 -22.82
CA ASP A 63 12.52 -4.34 -22.34
C ASP A 63 12.11 -2.93 -21.89
N ALA A 64 11.46 -2.85 -20.73
CA ALA A 64 11.09 -1.57 -20.15
C ALA A 64 12.34 -0.82 -19.63
N PRO A 65 12.56 0.45 -20.02
CA PRO A 65 13.71 1.23 -19.55
C PRO A 65 13.57 1.60 -18.07
N ASP A 66 14.69 1.70 -17.34
CA ASP A 66 14.74 2.11 -15.92
C ASP A 66 14.01 3.45 -15.64
N ALA A 67 13.93 4.32 -16.65
CA ALA A 67 13.19 5.58 -16.59
C ALA A 67 11.68 5.39 -16.34
N LEU A 68 11.10 4.26 -16.72
CA LEU A 68 9.70 3.92 -16.48
C LEU A 68 9.43 3.84 -14.97
N TRP A 69 10.39 3.33 -14.20
CA TRP A 69 10.27 3.23 -12.74
C TRP A 69 10.24 4.59 -12.05
N VAL A 70 11.05 5.54 -12.52
CA VAL A 70 10.99 6.94 -12.05
C VAL A 70 9.60 7.53 -12.33
N GLY A 71 9.02 7.22 -13.48
CA GLY A 71 7.64 7.60 -13.81
C GLY A 71 6.61 7.04 -12.82
N VAL A 72 6.74 5.77 -12.42
CA VAL A 72 5.86 5.14 -11.42
C VAL A 72 5.99 5.79 -10.05
N MET A 73 7.21 6.13 -9.62
CA MET A 73 7.42 6.85 -8.36
C MET A 73 6.74 8.22 -8.38
N VAL A 74 6.89 8.99 -9.47
CA VAL A 74 6.25 10.30 -9.63
C VAL A 74 4.73 10.19 -9.63
N LEU A 75 4.18 9.24 -10.40
CA LEU A 75 2.73 8.98 -10.44
C LEU A 75 2.19 8.57 -9.08
N SER A 76 2.92 7.75 -8.33
CA SER A 76 2.53 7.32 -6.98
C SER A 76 2.49 8.50 -6.00
N GLY A 77 3.44 9.43 -6.12
CA GLY A 77 3.42 10.69 -5.38
C GLY A 77 2.22 11.57 -5.74
N MET A 78 1.89 11.68 -7.04
CA MET A 78 0.71 12.42 -7.51
C MET A 78 -0.60 11.80 -7.01
N ILE A 79 -0.73 10.47 -7.08
CA ILE A 79 -1.88 9.74 -6.56
C ILE A 79 -1.99 9.94 -5.04
N GLY A 80 -0.88 9.80 -4.30
CA GLY A 80 -0.83 10.08 -2.86
C GLY A 80 -1.28 11.50 -2.52
N ALA A 81 -0.82 12.50 -3.27
CA ALA A 81 -1.25 13.90 -3.11
C ALA A 81 -2.75 14.09 -3.39
N LEU A 82 -3.27 13.50 -4.48
CA LEU A 82 -4.70 13.52 -4.84
C LEU A 82 -5.57 12.86 -3.76
N LEU A 83 -5.13 11.73 -3.22
CA LEU A 83 -5.80 11.05 -2.10
C LEU A 83 -5.76 11.93 -0.83
N GLY A 84 -4.64 12.59 -0.56
CA GLY A 84 -4.51 13.58 0.52
C GLY A 84 -5.50 14.75 0.38
N LEU A 85 -5.69 15.28 -0.84
CA LEU A 85 -6.72 16.29 -1.13
C LEU A 85 -8.14 15.77 -0.85
N ARG A 86 -8.39 14.48 -1.13
CA ARG A 86 -9.66 13.79 -0.83
C ARG A 86 -9.80 13.36 0.64
N ARG A 87 -8.91 13.82 1.53
CA ARG A 87 -8.89 13.50 2.98
C ARG A 87 -8.64 12.03 3.30
N VAL A 88 -8.01 11.28 2.39
CA VAL A 88 -7.56 9.91 2.68
C VAL A 88 -6.33 9.97 3.58
N GLY A 89 -6.32 9.20 4.66
CA GLY A 89 -5.23 9.20 5.62
C GLY A 89 -3.88 8.83 4.99
N PRO A 90 -2.75 9.40 5.45
CA PRO A 90 -1.42 9.07 4.93
C PRO A 90 -1.10 7.57 5.03
N LEU A 91 -1.49 6.94 6.14
CA LEU A 91 -1.33 5.51 6.35
C LEU A 91 -2.22 4.68 5.41
N GLU A 92 -3.42 5.16 5.07
CA GLU A 92 -4.31 4.47 4.14
C GLU A 92 -3.81 4.56 2.70
N ALA A 93 -3.26 5.71 2.31
CA ALA A 93 -2.62 5.89 1.00
C ALA A 93 -1.39 4.99 0.87
N GLY A 94 -0.55 4.92 1.91
CA GLY A 94 0.61 4.03 1.97
C GLY A 94 0.23 2.55 1.95
N ALA A 95 -0.75 2.14 2.77
CA ALA A 95 -1.25 0.76 2.79
C ALA A 95 -1.90 0.36 1.46
N GLY A 96 -2.67 1.28 0.84
CA GLY A 96 -3.26 1.06 -0.48
C GLY A 96 -2.20 0.90 -1.58
N ALA A 97 -1.07 1.61 -1.49
CA ALA A 97 0.02 1.46 -2.44
C ALA A 97 0.62 0.04 -2.48
N LEU A 98 0.49 -0.74 -1.41
CA LEU A 98 0.90 -2.14 -1.40
C LEU A 98 0.08 -3.01 -2.37
N ALA A 99 -1.12 -2.57 -2.76
CA ALA A 99 -1.95 -3.24 -3.75
C ALA A 99 -1.41 -3.11 -5.19
N PHE A 100 -0.39 -2.27 -5.42
CA PHE A 100 0.30 -2.16 -6.71
C PHE A 100 0.85 -3.51 -7.18
N LEU A 101 1.53 -4.24 -6.27
CA LEU A 101 2.15 -5.53 -6.58
C LEU A 101 1.13 -6.60 -7.00
N PRO A 102 0.07 -6.88 -6.22
CA PRO A 102 -0.95 -7.83 -6.64
C PRO A 102 -1.70 -7.36 -7.90
N GLY A 103 -1.88 -6.06 -8.11
CA GLY A 103 -2.44 -5.53 -9.36
C GLY A 103 -1.58 -5.85 -10.58
N ALA A 104 -0.27 -5.63 -10.49
CA ALA A 104 0.68 -5.98 -11.55
C ALA A 104 0.71 -7.50 -11.83
N GLN A 105 0.69 -8.33 -10.78
CA GLN A 105 0.65 -9.79 -10.93
C GLN A 105 -0.65 -10.26 -11.60
N LEU A 106 -1.80 -9.67 -11.24
CA LEU A 106 -3.07 -9.98 -11.91
C LEU A 106 -3.02 -9.64 -13.40
N ALA A 107 -2.42 -8.52 -13.79
CA ALA A 107 -2.26 -8.16 -15.20
C ALA A 107 -1.40 -9.17 -15.97
N VAL A 108 -0.34 -9.69 -15.35
CA VAL A 108 0.49 -10.75 -15.94
C VAL A 108 -0.32 -12.04 -16.14
N VAL A 109 -1.06 -12.49 -15.12
CA VAL A 109 -1.90 -13.71 -15.20
C VAL A 109 -2.98 -13.57 -16.27
N VAL A 110 -3.65 -12.40 -16.33
CA VAL A 110 -4.65 -12.11 -17.37
C VAL A 110 -4.01 -12.11 -18.75
N SER A 111 -2.83 -11.51 -18.90
CA SER A 111 -2.11 -11.48 -20.17
C SER A 111 -1.68 -12.88 -20.60
N GLN A 112 -1.25 -13.74 -19.68
CA GLN A 112 -0.93 -15.15 -19.95
C GLN A 112 -2.16 -15.95 -20.40
N GLY A 113 -3.32 -15.70 -19.78
CA GLY A 113 -4.58 -16.29 -20.22
C GLY A 113 -5.00 -15.85 -21.63
N ALA A 114 -4.71 -14.60 -22.02
CA ALA A 114 -5.12 -14.04 -23.30
C ALA A 114 -4.12 -14.32 -24.45
N LEU A 115 -2.82 -14.28 -24.17
CA LEU A 115 -1.75 -14.29 -25.18
C LEU A 115 -0.87 -15.55 -25.12
N GLY A 116 -1.08 -16.43 -24.13
CA GLY A 116 -0.32 -17.68 -23.97
C GLY A 116 1.18 -17.42 -23.82
N ASN A 117 1.99 -18.08 -24.65
CA ASN A 117 3.46 -18.01 -24.58
C ASN A 117 4.07 -16.67 -25.01
N ALA A 118 3.28 -15.76 -25.61
CA ALA A 118 3.71 -14.42 -25.97
C ALA A 118 3.59 -13.41 -24.82
N ALA A 119 3.00 -13.83 -23.68
CA ALA A 119 2.79 -12.99 -22.51
C ALA A 119 4.04 -12.91 -21.62
N PRO A 120 4.19 -11.82 -20.85
CA PRO A 120 5.27 -11.68 -19.89
C PRO A 120 5.15 -12.74 -18.79
N ARG A 121 6.29 -13.21 -18.29
CA ARG A 121 6.37 -14.12 -17.13
C ARG A 121 6.62 -13.39 -15.82
N ASP A 122 7.07 -12.14 -15.91
CA ASP A 122 7.38 -11.29 -14.77
C ASP A 122 6.76 -9.91 -15.04
N PRO A 123 6.12 -9.27 -14.05
CA PRO A 123 5.69 -7.88 -14.17
C PRO A 123 6.86 -6.89 -14.41
N GLY A 124 8.13 -7.30 -14.24
CA GLY A 124 9.33 -6.49 -14.51
C GLY A 124 9.57 -5.37 -13.50
N VAL A 125 8.61 -5.13 -12.61
CA VAL A 125 8.55 -4.01 -11.67
C VAL A 125 8.31 -4.50 -10.22
N ALA A 126 8.11 -5.81 -10.03
CA ALA A 126 7.72 -6.38 -8.74
C ALA A 126 8.85 -6.47 -7.70
N ASP A 127 10.11 -6.63 -8.12
CA ASP A 127 11.22 -6.86 -7.20
C ASP A 127 11.81 -5.58 -6.59
N GLN A 128 11.43 -4.40 -7.09
CA GLN A 128 11.96 -3.13 -6.63
C GLN A 128 10.84 -2.26 -6.06
N GLY A 129 10.75 -2.13 -4.73
CA GLY A 129 10.26 -0.90 -4.12
C GLY A 129 8.75 -0.67 -3.98
N ALA A 130 7.91 -1.70 -3.84
CA ALA A 130 6.51 -1.49 -3.39
C ALA A 130 6.43 -0.71 -2.05
N THR A 131 7.40 -0.93 -1.16
CA THR A 131 7.60 -0.15 0.07
C THR A 131 7.97 1.30 -0.21
N VAL A 132 8.79 1.57 -1.24
CA VAL A 132 9.13 2.93 -1.67
C VAL A 132 7.90 3.66 -2.16
N LEU A 133 7.04 3.01 -2.96
CA LEU A 133 5.77 3.60 -3.41
C LEU A 133 4.85 3.91 -2.23
N ALA A 134 4.76 3.01 -1.24
CA ALA A 134 3.99 3.24 -0.03
C ALA A 134 4.49 4.45 0.79
N VAL A 135 5.81 4.59 0.93
CA VAL A 135 6.41 5.74 1.61
C VAL A 135 6.13 7.03 0.84
N ILE A 136 6.37 7.05 -0.47
CA ILE A 136 6.10 8.22 -1.32
C ILE A 136 4.62 8.63 -1.23
N ALA A 137 3.70 7.68 -1.37
CA ALA A 137 2.27 7.93 -1.31
C ALA A 137 1.84 8.48 0.06
N ALA A 138 2.33 7.90 1.15
CA ALA A 138 2.04 8.35 2.50
C ALA A 138 2.60 9.76 2.75
N CYS A 139 3.85 10.02 2.39
CA CYS A 139 4.49 11.33 2.54
C CYS A 139 3.77 12.42 1.72
N ALA A 140 3.38 12.12 0.48
CA ALA A 140 2.65 13.04 -0.38
C ALA A 140 1.26 13.36 0.19
N ALA A 141 0.51 12.34 0.63
CA ALA A 141 -0.80 12.53 1.25
C ALA A 141 -0.70 13.38 2.53
N GLY A 142 0.27 13.09 3.40
CA GLY A 142 0.49 13.83 4.65
C GLY A 142 0.93 15.27 4.44
N SER A 143 1.77 15.53 3.44
CA SER A 143 2.25 16.88 3.09
C SER A 143 1.09 17.77 2.64
N VAL A 144 0.23 17.24 1.77
CA VAL A 144 -0.96 17.95 1.25
C VAL A 144 -1.95 18.24 2.37
N GLN A 145 -2.21 17.28 3.26
CA GLN A 145 -3.12 17.49 4.39
C GLN A 145 -2.61 18.56 5.36
N SER A 146 -1.32 18.52 5.69
CA SER A 146 -0.68 19.53 6.53
C SER A 146 -0.81 20.93 5.91
N TRP A 147 -0.57 21.06 4.61
CA TRP A 147 -0.76 22.31 3.88
C TRP A 147 -2.22 22.79 3.88
N ALA A 148 -3.16 21.89 3.65
CA ALA A 148 -4.59 22.20 3.66
C ALA A 148 -5.12 22.57 5.05
N ALA A 149 -4.50 22.07 6.12
CA ALA A 149 -4.79 22.47 7.50
C ALA A 149 -4.23 23.88 7.79
N LEU A 150 -2.99 24.17 7.40
CA LEU A 150 -2.35 25.49 7.55
C LEU A 150 -3.06 26.61 6.78
N ARG A 151 -3.60 26.32 5.58
CA ARG A 151 -4.42 27.31 4.85
C ARG A 151 -5.73 27.64 5.57
N ARG A 152 -6.35 26.65 6.21
CA ARG A 152 -7.59 26.85 6.97
C ARG A 152 -7.37 27.67 8.23
N SER A 153 -6.24 27.51 8.92
CA SER A 153 -5.94 28.34 10.10
C SER A 153 -5.58 29.79 9.79
N ARG A 154 -5.11 30.08 8.56
CA ARG A 154 -4.83 31.46 8.11
C ARG A 154 -6.06 32.23 7.61
N THR A 155 -7.18 31.56 7.42
CA THR A 155 -8.41 32.15 6.88
C THR A 155 -9.50 32.38 7.94
N VAL A 156 -9.22 31.98 9.19
CA VAL A 156 -10.02 32.25 10.39
C VAL A 156 -9.32 33.34 11.19
#